data_AF-A0A968WF54-F1
#
_entry.id   AF-A0A968WF54-F1
#
_cell.length_a   1.000
_cell.length_b   1.000
_cell.length_c   1.000
_cell.angle_alpha   90.00
_cell.angle_beta   90.00
_cell.angle_gamma   90.00
#
_symmetry.space_group_name_H-M   'P 1'
#
loop_
_entity.id
_entity.type
_entity.pdbx_description
1 polymer ?
#
loop_
_entity_poly.entity_id
_entity_poly.type
_entity_poly.pdbx_seq_one_letter_code
_entity_poly.pdbx_strand_id
1 'polypeptide(L)'
;MQLSATERKTVYDQMLAQCNKLQDRFAILDAATGGATVVDDADTFRTTVGAGNLKYGAAYYPNLKTDIFRYVQEGSVMVEDNRPTPGNGPFHGYSLDNVSNAGDLAIGQIVITDNDVVDGDTFTVDTDDFVEGTDFDKGVDATATAAALAQAISAIANPGYTVAQVGPVITLTATAGAPAIALDYNDSGTGDAAALSGNNLEVVNPEKALYNKIVEMLQVYKMELYPCGSVAGIYARVDRERGVWKAPANVDVRGVSAPVVLVTTEEQNTLNVHPGTGKSINVIRKFAGKGNLVWGSRTLAGNDNEWRYVPVRRLYIFVEESVKKATEHVVFEPNDANTWLRVKTMIENFLAKLWRDGALAGAKAEDAFFVKVGLGQTMTALDILEGIMNIEIGMAAVRPAEFIILKFSHKLQES
;
A
#
# COMPACT_ATOMS: atom_id res chain seq x y z
N MET A 1 -2.39 -8.55 -3.68
CA MET A 1 -3.77 -8.79 -4.13
C MET A 1 -4.63 -7.64 -3.64
N GLN A 2 -5.32 -6.91 -4.52
CA GLN A 2 -6.26 -5.86 -4.11
C GLN A 2 -7.65 -6.49 -3.90
N LEU A 3 -8.36 -6.09 -2.85
CA LEU A 3 -9.74 -6.51 -2.63
C LEU A 3 -10.63 -6.04 -3.79
N SER A 4 -11.55 -6.88 -4.25
CA SER A 4 -12.61 -6.48 -5.19
C SER A 4 -13.52 -5.40 -4.59
N ALA A 5 -14.30 -4.71 -5.43
CA ALA A 5 -15.23 -3.69 -4.95
C ALA A 5 -16.26 -4.26 -3.95
N THR A 6 -16.77 -5.47 -4.21
CA THR A 6 -17.71 -6.18 -3.33
C THR A 6 -17.10 -6.56 -1.99
N GLU A 7 -15.85 -7.02 -1.98
CA GLU A 7 -15.13 -7.33 -0.75
C GLU A 7 -14.84 -6.07 0.07
N ARG A 8 -14.38 -4.98 -0.58
CA ARG A 8 -14.17 -3.69 0.09
C ARG A 8 -15.44 -3.16 0.74
N LYS A 9 -16.57 -3.23 0.02
CA LYS A 9 -17.88 -2.85 0.56
C LYS A 9 -18.19 -3.64 1.84
N THR A 10 -18.07 -4.96 1.77
CA THR A 10 -18.35 -5.85 2.90
C THR A 10 -17.49 -5.48 4.11
N VAL A 11 -16.19 -5.28 3.91
CA VAL A 11 -15.25 -4.89 4.98
C VAL A 11 -15.61 -3.53 5.57
N TYR A 12 -15.88 -2.52 4.73
CA TYR A 12 -16.22 -1.17 5.22
C TYR A 12 -17.51 -1.17 6.04
N ASP A 13 -18.54 -1.88 5.57
CA ASP A 13 -19.83 -1.96 6.27
C ASP A 13 -19.67 -2.71 7.62
N GLN A 14 -18.89 -3.78 7.66
CA GLN A 14 -18.61 -4.52 8.89
C GLN A 14 -17.79 -3.70 9.88
N MET A 15 -16.76 -2.97 9.43
CA MET A 15 -15.98 -2.08 10.27
C MET A 15 -16.87 -1.01 10.92
N LEU A 16 -17.72 -0.35 10.14
CA LEU A 16 -18.63 0.68 10.66
C LEU A 16 -19.69 0.10 11.61
N ALA A 17 -20.26 -1.06 11.29
CA ALA A 17 -21.19 -1.76 12.16
C ALA A 17 -20.53 -2.15 13.50
N GLN A 18 -19.28 -2.62 13.47
CA GLN A 18 -18.54 -2.96 14.68
C GLN A 18 -18.22 -1.73 15.52
N CYS A 19 -17.83 -0.60 14.88
CA CYS A 19 -17.61 0.65 15.59
C CYS A 19 -18.89 1.15 16.26
N ASN A 20 -20.04 1.03 15.59
CA ASN A 20 -21.32 1.39 16.20
C ASN A 20 -21.73 0.45 17.34
N LYS A 21 -21.48 -0.86 17.20
CA LYS A 21 -21.81 -1.85 18.23
C LYS A 21 -21.02 -1.64 19.52
N LEU A 22 -19.72 -1.36 19.40
CA LEU A 22 -18.82 -1.32 20.55
C LEU A 22 -18.61 0.09 21.10
N GLN A 23 -18.80 1.12 20.28
CA GLN A 23 -18.70 2.55 20.62
C GLN A 23 -17.36 2.99 21.22
N ASP A 24 -16.34 2.14 21.14
CA ASP A 24 -14.99 2.32 21.70
C ASP A 24 -13.91 2.48 20.61
N ARG A 25 -14.31 2.53 19.33
CA ARG A 25 -13.42 2.50 18.17
C ARG A 25 -13.95 3.31 16.99
N PHE A 26 -13.04 3.66 16.08
CA PHE A 26 -13.32 4.51 14.92
C PHE A 26 -12.64 3.94 13.67
N ALA A 27 -13.36 3.86 12.57
CA ALA A 27 -12.88 3.31 11.31
C ALA A 27 -12.12 4.37 10.49
N ILE A 28 -10.93 4.00 9.98
CA ILE A 28 -10.18 4.81 9.01
C ILE A 28 -10.21 4.02 7.70
N LEU A 29 -10.85 4.59 6.68
CA LEU A 29 -11.10 3.93 5.40
C LEU A 29 -10.29 4.59 4.29
N ASP A 30 -9.96 3.81 3.27
CA ASP A 30 -9.27 4.28 2.08
C ASP A 30 -10.27 4.49 0.93
N ALA A 31 -10.28 5.68 0.36
CA ALA A 31 -10.98 5.89 -0.89
C ALA A 31 -10.16 5.27 -2.03
N ALA A 32 -10.80 4.42 -2.83
CA ALA A 32 -10.14 3.73 -3.92
C ALA A 32 -9.58 4.72 -4.95
N THR A 33 -8.44 4.35 -5.53
CA THR A 33 -7.83 5.04 -6.68
C THR A 33 -7.91 4.13 -7.90
N GLY A 34 -8.28 4.67 -9.06
CA GLY A 34 -8.25 3.92 -10.33
C GLY A 34 -9.24 4.40 -11.40
N GLY A 35 -10.10 5.37 -11.08
CA GLY A 35 -10.93 6.09 -12.03
C GLY A 35 -10.13 7.07 -12.89
N ALA A 36 -10.80 7.63 -13.91
CA ALA A 36 -10.18 8.59 -14.82
C ALA A 36 -9.94 9.96 -14.15
N THR A 37 -10.78 10.32 -13.17
CA THR A 37 -10.71 11.58 -12.45
C THR A 37 -10.83 11.39 -10.93
N VAL A 38 -10.42 12.42 -10.18
CA VAL A 38 -10.61 12.47 -8.71
C VAL A 38 -12.09 12.33 -8.30
N VAL A 39 -13.00 12.85 -9.13
CA VAL A 39 -14.44 12.76 -8.89
C VAL A 39 -14.93 11.31 -9.10
N ASP A 40 -14.47 10.63 -10.15
CA ASP A 40 -14.83 9.23 -10.41
C ASP A 40 -14.39 8.30 -9.27
N ASP A 41 -13.17 8.51 -8.75
CA ASP A 41 -12.65 7.81 -7.59
C ASP A 41 -13.55 8.03 -6.36
N ALA A 42 -13.90 9.29 -6.10
CA ALA A 42 -14.75 9.66 -4.98
C ALA A 42 -16.15 9.05 -5.08
N ASP A 43 -16.75 9.05 -6.27
CA ASP A 43 -18.08 8.51 -6.49
C ASP A 43 -18.08 6.98 -6.44
N THR A 44 -17.04 6.34 -6.94
CA THR A 44 -16.80 4.90 -6.76
C THR A 44 -16.70 4.52 -5.28
N PHE A 45 -15.96 5.30 -4.49
CA PHE A 45 -15.90 5.06 -3.04
C PHE A 45 -17.27 5.23 -2.37
N ARG A 46 -18.01 6.29 -2.73
CA ARG A 46 -19.33 6.61 -2.13
C ARG A 46 -20.39 5.56 -2.41
N THR A 47 -20.35 4.92 -3.59
CA THR A 47 -21.24 3.80 -3.93
C THR A 47 -20.79 2.50 -3.26
N THR A 48 -19.49 2.32 -3.03
CA THR A 48 -18.92 1.15 -2.33
C THR A 48 -19.29 1.15 -0.84
N VAL A 49 -19.06 2.25 -0.12
CA VAL A 49 -19.37 2.32 1.33
C VAL A 49 -20.88 2.38 1.56
N GLY A 50 -21.40 1.67 2.55
CA GLY A 50 -22.81 1.70 2.94
C GLY A 50 -23.28 3.06 3.47
N ALA A 51 -24.54 3.13 3.92
CA ALA A 51 -25.14 4.36 4.46
C ALA A 51 -25.30 4.34 5.99
N GLY A 52 -25.04 3.20 6.64
CA GLY A 52 -25.17 3.05 8.08
C GLY A 52 -23.92 3.51 8.83
N ASN A 53 -24.11 4.01 10.05
CA ASN A 53 -23.03 4.24 11.03
C ASN A 53 -21.89 5.17 10.58
N LEU A 54 -22.16 6.05 9.62
CA LEU A 54 -21.17 6.92 8.98
C LEU A 54 -20.40 7.82 9.95
N LYS A 55 -21.02 8.19 11.08
CA LYS A 55 -20.35 8.98 12.12
C LYS A 55 -19.13 8.28 12.72
N TYR A 56 -19.05 6.95 12.67
CA TYR A 56 -17.98 6.17 13.27
C TYR A 56 -16.79 5.90 12.34
N GLY A 57 -16.74 6.50 11.15
CA GLY A 57 -15.59 6.36 10.27
C GLY A 57 -15.26 7.63 9.51
N ALA A 58 -14.05 7.66 8.94
CA ALA A 58 -13.60 8.70 8.02
C ALA A 58 -12.83 8.07 6.87
N ALA A 59 -13.02 8.63 5.66
CA ALA A 59 -12.28 8.20 4.48
C ALA A 59 -11.15 9.18 4.16
N TYR A 60 -10.06 8.64 3.61
CA TYR A 60 -8.89 9.40 3.18
C TYR A 60 -8.49 9.06 1.75
N TYR A 61 -8.07 10.08 1.00
CA TYR A 61 -7.67 10.02 -0.40
C TYR A 61 -6.49 10.97 -0.67
N PRO A 62 -5.59 10.68 -1.63
CA PRO A 62 -5.43 9.42 -2.35
C PRO A 62 -4.41 8.50 -1.67
N ASN A 63 -4.03 7.42 -2.36
CA ASN A 63 -2.85 6.62 -2.05
C ASN A 63 -1.58 7.49 -2.02
N LEU A 64 -0.54 6.98 -1.36
CA LEU A 64 0.66 7.73 -1.01
C LEU A 64 1.90 7.05 -1.62
N LYS A 65 2.74 7.84 -2.31
CA LYS A 65 4.06 7.43 -2.76
C LYS A 65 5.03 7.51 -1.58
N THR A 66 5.26 6.38 -0.94
CA THR A 66 6.09 6.31 0.28
C THR A 66 7.57 6.36 -0.04
N ASP A 67 8.40 6.66 0.95
CA ASP A 67 9.86 6.53 0.84
C ASP A 67 10.35 5.10 1.14
N ILE A 68 9.43 4.14 1.20
CA ILE A 68 9.73 2.72 1.42
C ILE A 68 10.03 2.08 0.06
N PHE A 69 11.20 1.46 -0.05
CA PHE A 69 11.58 0.67 -1.21
C PHE A 69 10.73 -0.58 -1.30
N ARG A 70 10.39 -1.00 -2.52
CA ARG A 70 9.83 -2.35 -2.71
C ARG A 70 10.90 -3.36 -2.35
N TYR A 71 10.55 -4.27 -1.45
CA TYR A 71 11.34 -5.48 -1.27
C TYR A 71 11.12 -6.36 -2.49
N VAL A 72 12.20 -6.70 -3.17
CA VAL A 72 12.19 -7.59 -4.31
C VAL A 72 12.93 -8.84 -3.89
N GLN A 73 12.27 -10.00 -4.00
CA GLN A 73 12.94 -11.27 -3.84
C GLN A 73 13.79 -11.47 -5.10
N GLU A 74 15.11 -11.29 -4.97
CA GLU A 74 16.03 -11.34 -6.10
C GLU A 74 15.79 -12.60 -6.96
N GLY A 75 15.51 -13.76 -6.33
CA GLY A 75 15.39 -15.05 -7.01
C GLY A 75 14.18 -15.14 -7.95
N SER A 76 13.27 -14.17 -7.83
CA SER A 76 12.10 -14.01 -8.71
C SER A 76 12.30 -12.98 -9.83
N VAL A 77 13.44 -12.28 -9.84
CA VAL A 77 13.79 -11.27 -10.85
C VAL A 77 14.58 -11.94 -11.96
N MET A 78 13.89 -12.30 -13.04
CA MET A 78 14.54 -12.86 -14.22
C MET A 78 15.19 -11.76 -15.06
N VAL A 79 16.45 -11.97 -15.44
CA VAL A 79 17.25 -11.05 -16.22
C VAL A 79 17.13 -11.40 -17.70
N GLU A 80 16.75 -10.42 -18.51
CA GLU A 80 16.83 -10.51 -19.96
C GLU A 80 18.12 -9.82 -20.42
N ASP A 81 19.18 -10.60 -20.59
CA ASP A 81 20.49 -10.07 -20.99
C ASP A 81 20.57 -9.99 -22.52
N ASN A 82 20.29 -8.80 -23.04
CA ASN A 82 20.27 -8.47 -24.47
C ASN A 82 21.44 -7.57 -24.89
N ARG A 83 22.56 -7.66 -24.16
CA ARG A 83 23.80 -6.96 -24.54
C ARG A 83 24.20 -7.33 -25.97
N PRO A 84 24.89 -6.44 -26.71
CA PRO A 84 25.29 -6.66 -28.09
C PRO A 84 26.47 -7.65 -28.18
N THR A 85 26.26 -8.87 -27.72
CA THR A 85 27.12 -10.03 -27.88
C THR A 85 26.50 -10.95 -28.94
N PRO A 86 27.29 -11.82 -29.59
CA PRO A 86 26.70 -12.94 -30.32
C PRO A 86 25.75 -13.71 -29.39
N GLY A 87 24.49 -13.89 -29.77
CA GLY A 87 23.50 -14.62 -28.96
C GLY A 87 22.95 -13.85 -27.75
N ASN A 88 22.35 -14.57 -26.82
CA ASN A 88 21.92 -14.03 -25.53
C ASN A 88 23.14 -13.79 -24.63
N GLY A 89 23.10 -12.72 -23.82
CA GLY A 89 24.16 -12.48 -22.85
C GLY A 89 24.17 -13.54 -21.72
N PRO A 90 25.28 -13.66 -20.97
CA PRO A 90 25.52 -14.76 -20.04
C PRO A 90 24.52 -14.87 -18.88
N PHE A 91 23.76 -13.81 -18.58
CA PHE A 91 22.75 -13.81 -17.53
C PHE A 91 21.31 -13.90 -18.06
N HIS A 92 21.10 -14.12 -19.36
CA HIS A 92 19.76 -14.22 -19.93
C HIS A 92 19.00 -15.41 -19.36
N GLY A 93 17.78 -15.17 -18.87
CA GLY A 93 16.95 -16.20 -18.26
C GLY A 93 17.39 -16.60 -16.85
N TYR A 94 18.30 -15.87 -16.22
CA TYR A 94 18.74 -16.12 -14.84
C TYR A 94 18.15 -15.15 -13.82
N SER A 95 18.12 -15.57 -12.56
CA SER A 95 17.69 -14.69 -11.48
C SER A 95 18.75 -13.66 -11.11
N LEU A 96 18.35 -12.55 -10.50
CA LEU A 96 19.27 -11.50 -10.05
C LEU A 96 20.31 -12.01 -9.03
N ASP A 97 19.98 -13.05 -8.25
CA ASP A 97 20.85 -13.73 -7.26
C ASP A 97 22.03 -14.36 -7.97
N ASN A 98 21.77 -14.94 -9.15
CA ASN A 98 22.80 -15.57 -9.96
C ASN A 98 23.72 -14.53 -10.59
N VAL A 99 23.23 -13.33 -10.92
CA VAL A 99 24.11 -12.23 -11.37
C VAL A 99 25.10 -11.83 -10.28
N SER A 100 24.64 -11.82 -9.02
CA SER A 100 25.46 -11.36 -7.89
C SER A 100 26.38 -12.44 -7.34
N ASN A 101 25.99 -13.71 -7.39
CA ASN A 101 26.72 -14.81 -6.75
C ASN A 101 27.26 -15.87 -7.72
N ALA A 102 26.96 -15.77 -9.01
CA ALA A 102 27.26 -16.79 -10.03
C ALA A 102 27.16 -18.21 -9.51
N GLY A 103 26.01 -18.57 -8.96
CA GLY A 103 25.80 -19.93 -8.48
C GLY A 103 25.90 -20.89 -9.66
N ASP A 104 26.97 -21.68 -9.74
CA ASP A 104 27.22 -22.80 -10.68
C ASP A 104 26.78 -22.60 -12.14
N LEU A 105 26.75 -21.35 -12.63
CA LEU A 105 26.30 -21.06 -13.98
C LEU A 105 27.44 -21.32 -14.95
N ALA A 106 27.24 -22.25 -15.89
CA ALA A 106 28.17 -22.48 -16.98
C ALA A 106 27.47 -22.28 -18.33
N ILE A 107 28.07 -21.50 -19.22
CA ILE A 107 27.50 -21.24 -20.56
C ILE A 107 28.49 -21.60 -21.66
N GLY A 108 27.97 -21.85 -22.85
CA GLY A 108 28.76 -22.00 -24.05
C GLY A 108 27.92 -21.68 -25.27
N GLN A 109 28.58 -21.31 -26.34
CA GLN A 109 27.93 -20.89 -27.57
C GLN A 109 28.43 -21.68 -28.76
N ILE A 110 27.49 -22.05 -29.63
CA ILE A 110 27.74 -22.55 -30.97
C ILE A 110 27.32 -21.45 -31.93
N VAL A 111 28.23 -20.98 -32.77
CA VAL A 111 27.97 -19.95 -33.76
C VAL A 111 28.12 -20.56 -35.15
N ILE A 112 27.03 -20.60 -35.92
CA ILE A 112 27.12 -21.01 -37.33
C ILE A 112 27.70 -19.84 -38.13
N THR A 113 28.91 -20.02 -38.64
CA THR A 113 29.67 -18.98 -39.36
C THR A 113 29.52 -19.09 -40.85
N ASP A 114 29.40 -20.32 -41.38
CA ASP A 114 29.19 -20.57 -42.79
C ASP A 114 28.32 -21.82 -42.97
N ASN A 115 27.13 -21.62 -43.54
CA ASN A 115 26.19 -22.72 -43.79
C ASN A 115 26.57 -23.57 -45.00
N ASP A 116 27.38 -23.06 -45.91
CA ASP A 116 27.65 -23.75 -47.18
C ASP A 116 28.58 -24.96 -47.01
N VAL A 117 29.29 -25.04 -45.88
CA VAL A 117 30.30 -26.07 -45.59
C VAL A 117 29.96 -26.97 -44.39
N VAL A 118 28.76 -26.88 -43.83
CA VAL A 118 28.33 -27.66 -42.65
C VAL A 118 27.93 -29.12 -42.96
N ASP A 119 27.98 -29.53 -44.23
CA ASP A 119 27.47 -30.83 -44.67
C ASP A 119 28.23 -32.00 -44.00
N GLY A 120 27.51 -32.84 -43.27
CA GLY A 120 28.06 -34.01 -42.57
C GLY A 120 28.83 -33.70 -41.28
N ASP A 121 28.90 -32.43 -40.86
CA ASP A 121 29.56 -32.04 -39.63
C ASP A 121 28.85 -32.57 -38.38
N THR A 122 29.63 -32.77 -37.32
CA THR A 122 29.12 -33.25 -36.02
C THR A 122 29.30 -32.21 -34.94
N PHE A 123 28.21 -31.90 -34.25
CA PHE A 123 28.19 -31.07 -33.03
C PHE A 123 27.95 -31.98 -31.84
N THR A 124 28.85 -31.95 -30.85
CA THR A 124 28.68 -32.76 -29.63
C THR A 124 28.35 -31.85 -28.46
N VAL A 125 27.28 -32.18 -27.74
CA VAL A 125 26.92 -31.54 -26.46
C VAL A 125 26.87 -32.62 -25.39
N ASP A 126 27.78 -32.53 -24.42
CA ASP A 126 28.06 -33.59 -23.43
C ASP A 126 28.43 -34.93 -24.09
N THR A 127 27.49 -35.88 -24.14
CA THR A 127 27.66 -37.20 -24.77
C THR A 127 26.82 -37.39 -26.02
N ASP A 128 26.01 -36.40 -26.38
CA ASP A 128 25.08 -36.48 -27.50
C ASP A 128 25.71 -35.83 -28.74
N ASP A 129 25.82 -36.62 -29.82
CA ASP A 129 26.28 -36.17 -31.12
C ASP A 129 25.09 -35.78 -31.99
N PHE A 130 25.19 -34.63 -32.67
CA PHE A 130 24.21 -34.14 -33.63
C PHE A 130 24.90 -34.00 -34.98
N VAL A 131 24.58 -34.91 -35.91
CA VAL A 131 25.19 -34.96 -37.24
C VAL A 131 24.28 -34.31 -38.28
N GLU A 132 24.83 -33.40 -39.06
CA GLU A 132 24.10 -32.79 -40.18
C GLU A 132 23.71 -33.84 -41.24
N GLY A 133 22.49 -33.75 -41.74
CA GLY A 133 21.88 -34.71 -42.68
C GLY A 133 21.39 -36.01 -42.00
N THR A 134 21.56 -36.14 -40.68
CA THR A 134 21.04 -37.26 -39.88
C THR A 134 20.11 -36.77 -38.77
N ASP A 135 20.60 -35.91 -37.88
CA ASP A 135 19.87 -35.44 -36.70
C ASP A 135 19.23 -34.06 -36.90
N PHE A 136 19.81 -33.25 -37.79
CA PHE A 136 19.25 -31.99 -38.27
C PHE A 136 19.70 -31.75 -39.72
N ASP A 137 18.95 -30.95 -40.47
CA ASP A 137 19.30 -30.56 -41.84
C ASP A 137 19.73 -29.10 -41.89
N LYS A 138 20.72 -28.77 -42.72
CA LYS A 138 21.12 -27.38 -42.92
C LYS A 138 20.00 -26.53 -43.53
N GLY A 139 19.90 -25.30 -43.06
CA GLY A 139 18.94 -24.32 -43.50
C GLY A 139 19.37 -23.56 -44.75
N VAL A 140 18.56 -22.56 -45.13
CA VAL A 140 18.84 -21.66 -46.27
C VAL A 140 19.92 -20.60 -45.96
N ASP A 141 20.20 -20.39 -44.68
CA ASP A 141 21.23 -19.49 -44.17
C ASP A 141 21.70 -19.97 -42.78
N ALA A 142 22.75 -19.33 -42.24
CA ALA A 142 23.32 -19.67 -40.94
C ALA A 142 22.31 -19.56 -39.77
N THR A 143 21.30 -18.69 -39.87
CA THR A 143 20.28 -18.54 -38.82
C THR A 143 19.30 -19.72 -38.85
N ALA A 144 18.86 -20.11 -40.04
CA ALA A 144 17.99 -21.27 -40.22
C ALA A 144 18.69 -22.57 -39.79
N THR A 145 19.98 -22.71 -40.08
CA THR A 145 20.80 -23.85 -39.63
C THR A 145 20.97 -23.87 -38.12
N ALA A 146 21.29 -22.72 -37.52
CA ALA A 146 21.34 -22.60 -36.07
C ALA A 146 20.00 -22.95 -35.41
N ALA A 147 18.87 -22.58 -36.01
CA ALA A 147 17.54 -22.93 -35.51
C ALA A 147 17.25 -24.44 -35.60
N ALA A 148 17.63 -25.08 -36.71
CA ALA A 148 17.47 -26.53 -36.89
C ALA A 148 18.31 -27.31 -35.86
N LEU A 149 19.58 -26.95 -35.70
CA LEU A 149 20.47 -27.54 -34.70
C LEU A 149 19.97 -27.29 -33.28
N ALA A 150 19.55 -26.06 -32.94
CA ALA A 150 19.00 -25.76 -31.62
C ALA A 150 17.74 -26.57 -31.30
N GLN A 151 16.89 -26.83 -32.30
CA GLN A 151 15.71 -27.67 -32.13
C GLN A 151 16.09 -29.13 -31.85
N ALA A 152 17.10 -29.67 -32.56
CA ALA A 152 17.61 -31.01 -32.31
C ALA A 152 18.20 -31.14 -30.90
N ILE A 153 19.06 -30.19 -30.49
CA ILE A 153 19.65 -30.16 -29.15
C ILE A 153 18.56 -30.04 -28.06
N SER A 154 17.51 -29.26 -28.30
CA SER A 154 16.39 -29.08 -27.36
C SER A 154 15.48 -30.30 -27.25
N ALA A 155 15.56 -31.25 -28.18
CA ALA A 155 14.74 -32.46 -28.17
C ALA A 155 15.24 -33.51 -27.16
N ILE A 156 16.47 -33.37 -26.66
CA ILE A 156 17.03 -34.22 -25.62
C ILE A 156 16.20 -34.08 -24.33
N ALA A 157 15.86 -35.20 -23.71
CA ALA A 157 15.09 -35.23 -22.48
C ALA A 157 15.99 -35.04 -21.25
N ASN A 158 15.71 -34.01 -20.45
CA ASN A 158 16.46 -33.65 -19.23
C ASN A 158 17.98 -33.48 -19.44
N PRO A 159 18.43 -32.65 -20.40
CA PRO A 159 19.83 -32.57 -20.80
C PRO A 159 20.78 -31.94 -19.77
N GLY A 160 20.28 -31.43 -18.64
CA GLY A 160 21.11 -30.69 -17.69
C GLY A 160 21.51 -29.29 -18.18
N TYR A 161 21.03 -28.84 -19.33
CA TYR A 161 21.17 -27.48 -19.86
C TYR A 161 19.87 -26.96 -20.49
N THR A 162 19.79 -25.67 -20.76
CA THR A 162 18.75 -25.06 -21.59
C THR A 162 19.37 -24.51 -22.87
N VAL A 163 18.56 -24.42 -23.92
CA VAL A 163 18.98 -23.98 -25.25
C VAL A 163 18.21 -22.72 -25.61
N ALA A 164 18.93 -21.69 -26.07
CA ALA A 164 18.32 -20.49 -26.65
C ALA A 164 19.05 -20.13 -27.96
N GLN A 165 18.29 -19.77 -28.99
CA GLN A 165 18.85 -19.37 -30.28
C GLN A 165 18.47 -17.92 -30.61
N VAL A 166 19.46 -17.13 -31.04
CA VAL A 166 19.29 -15.76 -31.51
C VAL A 166 20.18 -15.54 -32.73
N GLY A 167 19.57 -15.46 -33.92
CA GLY A 167 20.31 -15.36 -35.18
C GLY A 167 21.18 -16.62 -35.43
N PRO A 168 22.44 -16.51 -35.86
CA PRO A 168 23.29 -17.68 -36.08
C PRO A 168 23.86 -18.29 -34.79
N VAL A 169 23.48 -17.80 -33.60
CA VAL A 169 24.10 -18.19 -32.33
C VAL A 169 23.14 -19.02 -31.48
N ILE A 170 23.61 -20.16 -31.04
CA ILE A 170 22.96 -21.04 -30.07
C ILE A 170 23.70 -20.87 -28.75
N THR A 171 22.99 -20.49 -27.69
CA THR A 171 23.51 -20.40 -26.32
C THR A 171 23.00 -21.57 -25.51
N LEU A 172 23.95 -22.33 -24.95
CA LEU A 172 23.72 -23.46 -24.06
C LEU A 172 24.04 -23.02 -22.63
N THR A 173 23.15 -23.35 -21.72
CA THR A 173 23.10 -22.77 -20.39
C THR A 173 22.89 -23.88 -19.37
N ALA A 174 23.92 -24.22 -18.59
CA ALA A 174 23.85 -25.30 -17.62
C ALA A 174 22.75 -25.05 -16.57
N THR A 175 22.02 -26.11 -16.24
CA THR A 175 21.07 -26.13 -15.13
C THR A 175 21.85 -26.21 -13.82
N ALA A 176 21.37 -25.54 -12.77
CA ALA A 176 22.06 -25.52 -11.47
C ALA A 176 22.35 -26.95 -10.96
N GLY A 177 23.61 -27.21 -10.61
CA GLY A 177 24.07 -28.51 -10.13
C GLY A 177 24.37 -29.55 -11.22
N ALA A 178 24.30 -29.18 -12.51
CA ALA A 178 24.76 -30.04 -13.60
C ALA A 178 26.28 -30.27 -13.52
N PRO A 179 26.79 -31.45 -13.91
CA PRO A 179 28.22 -31.68 -14.08
C PRO A 179 28.79 -30.79 -15.19
N ALA A 180 30.12 -30.75 -15.33
CA ALA A 180 30.75 -30.06 -16.46
C ALA A 180 30.26 -30.65 -17.78
N ILE A 181 29.71 -29.80 -18.64
CA ILE A 181 29.12 -30.17 -19.94
C ILE A 181 30.13 -29.85 -21.02
N ALA A 182 30.58 -30.86 -21.76
CA ALA A 182 31.51 -30.69 -22.86
C ALA A 182 30.81 -30.13 -24.10
N LEU A 183 31.55 -29.38 -24.91
CA LEU A 183 31.14 -28.91 -26.24
C LEU A 183 32.24 -29.25 -27.24
N ASP A 184 31.89 -29.93 -28.32
CA ASP A 184 32.83 -30.23 -29.40
C ASP A 184 32.20 -30.01 -30.77
N TYR A 185 33.05 -29.71 -31.75
CA TYR A 185 32.67 -29.51 -33.14
C TYR A 185 33.71 -30.18 -34.02
N ASN A 186 33.28 -31.17 -34.79
CA ASN A 186 34.12 -31.93 -35.68
C ASN A 186 33.71 -31.67 -37.13
N ASP A 187 34.54 -30.90 -37.84
CA ASP A 187 34.44 -30.63 -39.28
C ASP A 187 34.76 -31.91 -40.07
N SER A 188 33.80 -32.35 -40.89
CA SER A 188 33.92 -33.53 -41.74
C SER A 188 34.36 -33.18 -43.18
N GLY A 189 34.38 -31.89 -43.53
CA GLY A 189 34.55 -31.34 -44.86
C GLY A 189 35.78 -30.44 -45.01
N THR A 190 35.61 -29.32 -45.71
CA THR A 190 36.68 -28.34 -45.94
C THR A 190 36.24 -26.94 -45.51
N GLY A 191 36.61 -26.55 -44.30
CA GLY A 191 36.48 -25.19 -43.78
C GLY A 191 35.52 -25.12 -42.60
N ASP A 192 35.81 -24.22 -41.66
CA ASP A 192 35.08 -24.15 -40.39
C ASP A 192 33.66 -23.58 -40.59
N ALA A 193 32.64 -24.46 -40.55
CA ALA A 193 31.23 -24.08 -40.66
C ALA A 193 30.69 -23.42 -39.39
N ALA A 194 31.34 -23.68 -38.25
CA ALA A 194 30.93 -23.17 -36.95
C ALA A 194 32.12 -22.84 -36.04
N ALA A 195 31.87 -21.97 -35.06
CA ALA A 195 32.80 -21.64 -34.00
C ALA A 195 32.16 -21.90 -32.63
N LEU A 196 32.93 -22.52 -31.74
CA LEU A 196 32.55 -22.73 -30.34
C LEU A 196 33.18 -21.65 -29.44
N SER A 197 32.49 -21.27 -28.38
CA SER A 197 33.06 -20.37 -27.35
C SER A 197 34.16 -21.02 -26.52
N GLY A 198 34.25 -22.35 -26.54
CA GLY A 198 35.21 -23.16 -25.80
C GLY A 198 34.82 -24.64 -25.85
N ASN A 199 35.65 -25.50 -25.26
CA ASN A 199 35.45 -26.96 -25.30
C ASN A 199 34.50 -27.48 -24.20
N ASN A 200 34.12 -26.63 -23.25
CA ASN A 200 33.16 -26.92 -22.20
C ASN A 200 32.25 -25.69 -22.02
N LEU A 201 31.09 -25.86 -21.41
CA LEU A 201 30.38 -24.73 -20.81
C LEU A 201 31.27 -24.12 -19.71
N GLU A 202 31.56 -22.83 -19.81
CA GLU A 202 32.45 -22.11 -18.90
C GLU A 202 31.68 -21.38 -17.81
N VAL A 203 32.20 -21.43 -16.58
CA VAL A 203 31.58 -20.76 -15.43
C VAL A 203 31.53 -19.24 -15.67
N VAL A 204 30.32 -18.68 -15.63
CA VAL A 204 30.10 -17.24 -15.71
C VAL A 204 30.53 -16.62 -14.39
N ASN A 205 31.45 -15.65 -14.42
CA ASN A 205 31.82 -14.93 -13.20
C ASN A 205 30.72 -13.97 -12.74
N PRO A 206 30.52 -13.75 -11.43
CA PRO A 206 29.53 -12.80 -10.95
C PRO A 206 29.81 -11.38 -11.46
N GLU A 207 28.78 -10.68 -11.93
CA GLU A 207 28.91 -9.32 -12.46
C GLU A 207 28.32 -8.29 -11.49
N LYS A 208 29.10 -7.95 -10.45
CA LYS A 208 28.66 -7.03 -9.38
C LYS A 208 28.25 -5.65 -9.90
N ALA A 209 28.86 -5.16 -10.98
CA ALA A 209 28.50 -3.88 -11.57
C ALA A 209 27.09 -3.92 -12.19
N LEU A 210 26.75 -4.98 -12.92
CA LEU A 210 25.42 -5.21 -13.48
C LEU A 210 24.38 -5.39 -12.38
N TYR A 211 24.69 -6.22 -11.37
CA TYR A 211 23.84 -6.41 -10.19
C TYR A 211 23.50 -5.06 -9.52
N ASN A 212 24.51 -4.25 -9.19
CA ASN A 212 24.30 -2.96 -8.52
C ASN A 212 23.42 -2.03 -9.37
N LYS A 213 23.59 -2.03 -10.69
CA LYS A 213 22.78 -1.23 -11.62
C LYS A 213 21.32 -1.69 -11.65
N ILE A 214 21.07 -3.01 -11.66
CA ILE A 214 19.71 -3.55 -11.61
C ILE A 214 19.04 -3.20 -10.27
N VAL A 215 19.76 -3.36 -9.15
CA VAL A 215 19.27 -3.00 -7.82
C VAL A 215 18.93 -1.51 -7.73
N GLU A 216 19.79 -0.63 -8.25
CA GLU A 216 19.53 0.82 -8.31
C GLU A 216 18.25 1.13 -9.11
N MET A 217 18.06 0.48 -10.26
CA MET A 217 16.84 0.63 -11.07
C MET A 217 15.58 0.12 -10.33
N LEU A 218 15.68 -1.00 -9.62
CA LEU A 218 14.58 -1.54 -8.82
C LEU A 218 14.20 -0.60 -7.67
N GLN A 219 15.18 0.08 -7.05
CA GLN A 219 14.96 1.04 -5.98
C GLN A 219 14.23 2.32 -6.42
N VAL A 220 14.20 2.63 -7.72
CA VAL A 220 13.36 3.72 -8.26
C VAL A 220 11.87 3.43 -8.04
N TYR A 221 11.47 2.15 -8.02
CA TYR A 221 10.09 1.75 -7.78
C TYR A 221 9.75 1.78 -6.29
N LYS A 222 9.34 2.97 -5.84
CA LYS A 222 8.83 3.18 -4.48
C LYS A 222 7.49 2.45 -4.26
N MET A 223 7.23 2.11 -3.00
CA MET A 223 5.98 1.46 -2.61
C MET A 223 4.84 2.50 -2.53
N GLU A 224 3.74 2.21 -3.22
CA GLU A 224 2.49 2.96 -3.08
C GLU A 224 1.64 2.29 -2.01
N LEU A 225 1.24 3.05 -0.99
CA LEU A 225 0.44 2.55 0.11
C LEU A 225 -0.87 3.32 0.25
N TYR A 226 -1.88 2.63 0.76
CA TYR A 226 -3.13 3.25 1.16
C TYR A 226 -2.92 4.20 2.36
N PRO A 227 -3.69 5.30 2.45
CA PRO A 227 -3.47 6.33 3.47
C PRO A 227 -3.81 5.92 4.90
N CYS A 228 -4.66 4.91 5.13
CA CYS A 228 -5.17 4.55 6.45
C CYS A 228 -4.07 4.34 7.50
N GLY A 229 -2.97 3.65 7.16
CA GLY A 229 -1.85 3.41 8.08
C GLY A 229 -1.14 4.71 8.46
N SER A 230 -0.91 5.61 7.49
CA SER A 230 -0.31 6.92 7.74
C SER A 230 -1.22 7.79 8.62
N VAL A 231 -2.53 7.77 8.34
CA VAL A 231 -3.52 8.54 9.10
C VAL A 231 -3.70 8.01 10.51
N ALA A 232 -3.67 6.69 10.73
CA ALA A 232 -3.69 6.10 12.06
C ALA A 232 -2.49 6.57 12.91
N GLY A 233 -1.29 6.61 12.31
CA GLY A 233 -0.10 7.19 12.94
C GLY A 233 -0.26 8.68 13.26
N ILE A 234 -0.88 9.45 12.35
CA ILE A 234 -1.18 10.87 12.57
C ILE A 234 -2.18 11.06 13.71
N TYR A 235 -3.23 10.25 13.79
CA TYR A 235 -4.19 10.29 14.90
C TYR A 235 -3.47 10.07 16.24
N ALA A 236 -2.67 9.00 16.36
CA ALA A 236 -1.92 8.72 17.57
C ALA A 236 -0.95 9.85 17.95
N ARG A 237 -0.26 10.43 16.96
CA ARG A 237 0.65 11.55 17.18
C ARG A 237 -0.07 12.81 17.65
N VAL A 238 -1.16 13.20 16.98
CA VAL A 238 -1.96 14.38 17.32
C VAL A 238 -2.58 14.23 18.70
N ASP A 239 -3.14 13.06 19.02
CA ASP A 239 -3.75 12.81 20.32
C ASP A 239 -2.72 12.96 21.45
N ARG A 240 -1.51 12.43 21.27
CA ARG A 240 -0.42 12.52 22.24
C ARG A 240 0.05 13.97 22.45
N GLU A 241 0.13 14.75 21.38
CA GLU A 241 0.72 16.09 21.41
C GLU A 241 -0.28 17.20 21.74
N ARG A 242 -1.56 17.01 21.38
CA ARG A 242 -2.59 18.05 21.37
C ARG A 242 -3.94 17.61 21.91
N GLY A 243 -4.11 16.34 22.26
CA GLY A 243 -5.36 15.76 22.71
C GLY A 243 -6.28 15.31 21.57
N VAL A 244 -7.14 14.33 21.86
CA VAL A 244 -8.05 13.69 20.88
C VAL A 244 -9.07 14.66 20.25
N TRP A 245 -9.34 15.78 20.92
CA TRP A 245 -10.23 16.85 20.46
C TRP A 245 -9.59 17.74 19.38
N LYS A 246 -8.28 17.63 19.13
CA LYS A 246 -7.63 18.35 18.04
C LYS A 246 -7.88 17.65 16.71
N ALA A 247 -8.36 18.39 15.71
CA ALA A 247 -8.50 17.87 14.36
C ALA A 247 -7.17 17.33 13.80
N PRO A 248 -7.14 16.12 13.22
CA PRO A 248 -5.96 15.54 12.58
C PRO A 248 -5.73 16.07 11.15
N ALA A 249 -6.01 17.36 10.95
CA ALA A 249 -5.84 18.09 9.69
C ALA A 249 -4.87 19.27 9.87
N ASN A 250 -4.31 19.73 8.75
CA ASN A 250 -3.14 20.62 8.71
C ASN A 250 -1.95 20.00 9.46
N VAL A 251 -1.71 18.71 9.20
CA VAL A 251 -0.68 17.89 9.85
C VAL A 251 0.13 17.17 8.77
N ASP A 252 1.46 17.17 8.92
CA ASP A 252 2.41 16.59 7.96
C ASP A 252 2.33 15.06 7.89
N VAL A 253 2.38 14.52 6.69
CA VAL A 253 2.50 13.08 6.44
C VAL A 253 3.98 12.74 6.23
N ARG A 254 4.57 12.01 7.19
CA ARG A 254 6.01 11.65 7.20
C ARG A 254 6.25 10.36 6.44
N GLY A 255 7.44 10.19 5.87
CA GLY A 255 7.83 9.00 5.09
C GLY A 255 7.06 8.88 3.76
N VAL A 256 6.53 10.00 3.27
CA VAL A 256 5.75 10.10 2.04
C VAL A 256 6.32 11.24 1.19
N SER A 257 6.70 10.90 -0.03
CA SER A 257 7.24 11.84 -1.01
C SER A 257 6.15 12.69 -1.66
N ALA A 258 5.00 12.10 -2.00
CA ALA A 258 3.84 12.78 -2.56
C ALA A 258 2.58 11.90 -2.50
N PRO A 259 1.38 12.49 -2.57
CA PRO A 259 0.17 11.78 -2.98
C PRO A 259 0.33 11.19 -4.39
N VAL A 260 -0.30 10.05 -4.67
CA VAL A 260 -0.31 9.42 -6.01
C VAL A 260 -1.03 10.31 -7.02
N VAL A 261 -2.13 10.94 -6.59
CA VAL A 261 -2.91 11.91 -7.37
C VAL A 261 -2.82 13.28 -6.71
N LEU A 262 -2.49 14.32 -7.48
CA LEU A 262 -2.49 15.69 -6.96
C LEU A 262 -3.89 16.28 -7.06
N VAL A 263 -4.48 16.59 -5.91
CA VAL A 263 -5.86 17.11 -5.84
C VAL A 263 -5.85 18.64 -5.73
N THR A 264 -6.58 19.29 -6.62
CA THR A 264 -6.81 20.74 -6.65
C THR A 264 -7.81 21.16 -5.58
N THR A 265 -7.98 22.47 -5.40
CA THR A 265 -8.94 23.00 -4.42
C THR A 265 -10.38 22.77 -4.88
N GLU A 266 -10.62 22.92 -6.18
CA GLU A 266 -11.90 22.70 -6.85
C GLU A 266 -12.33 21.24 -6.71
N GLU A 267 -11.44 20.29 -7.02
CA GLU A 267 -11.70 18.86 -6.85
C GLU A 267 -11.97 18.53 -5.37
N GLN A 268 -11.15 19.04 -4.44
CA GLN A 268 -11.36 18.82 -3.02
C GLN A 268 -12.76 19.27 -2.56
N ASN A 269 -13.28 20.40 -3.08
CA ASN A 269 -14.61 20.87 -2.70
C ASN A 269 -15.69 19.84 -3.03
N THR A 270 -15.54 19.11 -4.14
CA THR A 270 -16.47 18.03 -4.51
C THR A 270 -16.34 16.80 -3.60
N LEU A 271 -15.16 16.58 -2.99
CA LEU A 271 -14.89 15.49 -2.05
C LEU A 271 -15.42 15.79 -0.63
N ASN A 272 -15.45 17.07 -0.25
CA ASN A 272 -15.77 17.52 1.10
C ASN A 272 -17.17 17.10 1.58
N VAL A 273 -18.22 17.20 0.76
CA VAL A 273 -19.58 16.66 1.02
C VAL A 273 -20.25 16.42 -0.33
N HIS A 274 -20.75 15.22 -0.55
CA HIS A 274 -21.56 14.91 -1.73
C HIS A 274 -23.01 15.41 -1.56
N PRO A 275 -23.61 16.10 -2.55
CA PRO A 275 -24.94 16.73 -2.42
C PRO A 275 -26.08 15.72 -2.20
N GLY A 276 -26.02 14.55 -2.84
CA GLY A 276 -27.02 13.48 -2.65
C GLY A 276 -26.81 12.64 -1.39
N THR A 277 -25.66 11.95 -1.28
CA THR A 277 -25.39 11.01 -0.18
C THR A 277 -24.94 11.65 1.14
N GLY A 278 -24.51 12.92 1.13
CA GLY A 278 -23.94 13.59 2.31
C GLY A 278 -22.53 13.12 2.71
N LYS A 279 -21.96 12.14 1.99
CA LYS A 279 -20.68 11.50 2.34
C LYS A 279 -19.48 12.39 2.06
N SER A 280 -18.53 12.39 2.98
CA SER A 280 -17.25 13.12 2.87
C SER A 280 -16.07 12.19 2.62
N ILE A 281 -15.05 12.73 1.94
CA ILE A 281 -13.73 12.14 1.81
C ILE A 281 -12.69 13.20 2.16
N ASN A 282 -11.78 12.90 3.09
CA ASN A 282 -10.70 13.81 3.47
C ASN A 282 -9.53 13.66 2.51
N VAL A 283 -8.93 14.77 2.11
CA VAL A 283 -7.86 14.76 1.12
C VAL A 283 -6.50 14.96 1.78
N ILE A 284 -5.49 14.24 1.31
CA ILE A 284 -4.07 14.48 1.59
C ILE A 284 -3.50 15.24 0.38
N ARG A 285 -3.00 16.46 0.62
CA ARG A 285 -2.57 17.37 -0.46
C ARG A 285 -1.12 17.78 -0.28
N LYS A 286 -0.44 17.96 -1.41
CA LYS A 286 0.90 18.55 -1.47
C LYS A 286 0.77 20.07 -1.57
N PHE A 287 1.48 20.77 -0.70
CA PHE A 287 1.57 22.23 -0.69
C PHE A 287 3.01 22.66 -0.89
N ALA A 288 3.23 23.67 -1.75
CA ALA A 288 4.53 24.30 -1.90
C ALA A 288 4.99 24.88 -0.55
N GLY A 289 6.22 24.56 -0.12
CA GLY A 289 6.81 25.02 1.14
C GLY A 289 6.28 24.36 2.42
N LYS A 290 5.21 23.54 2.37
CA LYS A 290 4.67 22.83 3.55
C LYS A 290 4.70 21.30 3.44
N GLY A 291 5.01 20.77 2.26
CA GLY A 291 5.05 19.32 2.04
C GLY A 291 3.65 18.71 1.92
N ASN A 292 3.52 17.45 2.32
CA ASN A 292 2.28 16.67 2.22
C ASN A 292 1.49 16.79 3.52
N LEU A 293 0.27 17.32 3.46
CA LEU A 293 -0.58 17.55 4.63
C LEU A 293 -1.91 16.80 4.51
N VAL A 294 -2.39 16.24 5.62
CA VAL A 294 -3.81 15.87 5.74
C VAL A 294 -4.63 17.17 5.75
N TRP A 295 -5.57 17.31 4.83
CA TRP A 295 -6.30 18.55 4.57
C TRP A 295 -7.83 18.42 4.70
N GLY A 296 -8.29 17.50 5.54
CA GLY A 296 -9.69 17.30 5.90
C GLY A 296 -9.83 16.58 7.25
N SER A 297 -10.94 16.82 7.95
CA SER A 297 -11.24 16.16 9.24
C SER A 297 -12.73 15.81 9.43
N ARG A 298 -13.44 15.55 8.33
CA ARG A 298 -14.84 15.12 8.35
C ARG A 298 -14.96 13.61 8.53
N THR A 299 -15.98 13.15 9.26
CA THR A 299 -16.41 11.75 9.25
C THR A 299 -17.09 11.44 7.92
N LEU A 300 -17.51 10.20 7.69
CA LEU A 300 -18.33 9.87 6.52
C LEU A 300 -19.71 10.54 6.58
N ALA A 301 -20.17 10.99 7.77
CA ALA A 301 -21.41 11.72 7.96
C ALA A 301 -21.21 13.23 7.73
N GLY A 302 -20.75 13.60 6.54
CA GLY A 302 -20.29 14.95 6.21
C GLY A 302 -21.32 16.06 6.33
N ASN A 303 -22.57 15.75 6.02
CA ASN A 303 -23.70 16.67 6.09
C ASN A 303 -24.38 16.70 7.46
N ASP A 304 -23.95 15.85 8.40
CA ASP A 304 -24.48 15.83 9.76
C ASP A 304 -24.08 17.13 10.50
N ASN A 305 -24.94 17.62 11.40
CA ASN A 305 -24.68 18.84 12.15
C ASN A 305 -23.99 18.58 13.50
N GLU A 306 -24.10 17.36 14.02
CA GLU A 306 -23.54 16.91 15.29
C GLU A 306 -22.24 16.14 15.07
N TRP A 307 -22.26 15.16 14.16
CA TRP A 307 -21.19 14.17 13.98
C TRP A 307 -20.29 14.40 12.77
N ARG A 308 -20.32 15.60 12.20
CA ARG A 308 -19.53 15.95 11.01
C ARG A 308 -18.05 15.72 11.16
N TYR A 309 -17.48 16.00 12.33
CA TYR A 309 -16.04 16.12 12.50
C TYR A 309 -15.45 14.95 13.28
N VAL A 310 -14.37 14.39 12.74
CA VAL A 310 -13.53 13.37 13.36
C VAL A 310 -13.16 13.70 14.82
N PRO A 311 -12.60 14.88 15.14
CA PRO A 311 -12.23 15.20 16.53
C PRO A 311 -13.42 15.16 17.49
N VAL A 312 -14.61 15.55 17.05
CA VAL A 312 -15.82 15.54 17.89
C VAL A 312 -16.24 14.10 18.19
N ARG A 313 -16.37 13.24 17.17
CA ARG A 313 -16.74 11.84 17.40
C ARG A 313 -15.70 11.10 18.23
N ARG A 314 -14.41 11.30 17.95
CA ARG A 314 -13.31 10.65 18.68
C ARG A 314 -13.23 11.12 20.13
N LEU A 315 -13.53 12.39 20.43
CA LEU A 315 -13.66 12.88 21.79
C LEU A 315 -14.80 12.19 22.54
N TYR A 316 -15.97 12.04 21.92
CA TYR A 316 -17.10 11.33 22.54
C TYR A 316 -16.76 9.87 22.82
N ILE A 317 -16.16 9.16 21.86
CA ILE A 317 -15.71 7.78 22.06
C ILE A 317 -14.74 7.69 23.25
N PHE A 318 -13.77 8.60 23.32
CA PHE A 318 -12.79 8.64 24.41
C PHE A 318 -13.46 8.87 25.78
N VAL A 319 -14.40 9.80 25.87
CA VAL A 319 -15.11 10.10 27.12
C VAL A 319 -16.04 8.96 27.52
N GLU A 320 -16.86 8.45 26.58
CA GLU A 320 -17.78 7.33 26.80
C GLU A 320 -17.03 6.09 27.34
N GLU A 321 -15.93 5.72 26.70
CA GLU A 321 -15.13 4.56 27.10
C GLU A 321 -14.38 4.77 28.42
N SER A 322 -13.86 5.98 28.66
CA SER A 322 -13.18 6.31 29.92
C SER A 322 -14.13 6.29 31.10
N VAL A 323 -15.33 6.86 30.95
CA VAL A 323 -16.36 6.86 31.99
C VAL A 323 -16.85 5.43 32.24
N LYS A 324 -17.15 4.66 31.19
CA LYS A 324 -17.58 3.27 31.31
C LYS A 324 -16.61 2.45 32.17
N LYS A 325 -15.32 2.46 31.80
CA LYS A 325 -14.25 1.77 32.56
C LYS A 325 -14.13 2.27 33.99
N ALA A 326 -14.17 3.58 34.20
CA ALA A 326 -14.07 4.16 35.52
C ALA A 326 -15.26 3.78 36.43
N THR A 327 -16.44 3.56 35.86
CA THR A 327 -17.64 3.14 36.60
C THR A 327 -17.78 1.64 36.83
N GLU A 328 -16.90 0.79 36.28
CA GLU A 328 -17.01 -0.68 36.42
C GLU A 328 -16.99 -1.16 37.88
N HIS A 329 -16.18 -0.51 38.73
CA HIS A 329 -16.10 -0.86 40.16
C HIS A 329 -17.38 -0.55 40.94
N VAL A 330 -18.32 0.17 40.35
CA VAL A 330 -19.59 0.54 40.99
C VAL A 330 -20.67 -0.52 40.75
N VAL A 331 -20.44 -1.44 39.82
CA VAL A 331 -21.35 -2.56 39.58
C VAL A 331 -21.40 -3.41 40.85
N PHE A 332 -22.61 -3.68 41.35
CA PHE A 332 -22.90 -4.36 42.62
C PHE A 332 -22.66 -3.56 43.91
N GLU A 333 -22.31 -2.28 43.83
CA GLU A 333 -22.37 -1.39 45.00
C GLU A 333 -23.84 -1.07 45.36
N PRO A 334 -24.15 -0.66 46.61
CA PRO A 334 -25.48 -0.20 46.97
C PRO A 334 -25.97 0.93 46.06
N ASN A 335 -27.15 0.77 45.46
CA ASN A 335 -27.78 1.76 44.57
C ASN A 335 -28.43 2.89 45.40
N ASP A 336 -27.61 3.70 46.05
CA ASP A 336 -28.02 4.77 46.95
C ASP A 336 -27.40 6.14 46.60
N ALA A 337 -27.86 7.18 47.30
CA ALA A 337 -27.43 8.55 47.07
C ALA A 337 -25.91 8.77 47.27
N ASN A 338 -25.25 7.99 48.13
CA ASN A 338 -23.81 8.12 48.33
C ASN A 338 -23.05 7.61 47.11
N THR A 339 -23.47 6.45 46.57
CA THR A 339 -22.90 5.90 45.35
C THR A 339 -23.13 6.82 44.16
N TRP A 340 -24.34 7.37 44.00
CA TRP A 340 -24.66 8.32 42.93
C TRP A 340 -23.77 9.56 42.98
N LEU A 341 -23.64 10.17 44.17
CA LEU A 341 -22.81 11.35 44.36
C LEU A 341 -21.34 11.06 44.06
N ARG A 342 -20.81 9.92 44.52
CA ARG A 342 -19.44 9.48 44.23
C ARG A 342 -19.18 9.38 42.73
N VAL A 343 -20.10 8.74 41.98
CA VAL A 343 -19.98 8.61 40.52
C VAL A 343 -20.10 9.95 39.81
N LYS A 344 -21.09 10.77 40.20
CA LYS A 344 -21.28 12.12 39.66
C LYS A 344 -20.01 12.94 39.79
N THR A 345 -19.46 13.04 41.00
CA THR A 345 -18.26 13.83 41.28
C THR A 345 -17.04 13.32 40.51
N MET A 346 -16.90 12.00 40.34
CA MET A 346 -15.83 11.42 39.53
C MET A 346 -15.91 11.87 38.07
N ILE A 347 -17.09 11.78 37.45
CA ILE A 347 -17.31 12.18 36.06
C ILE A 347 -17.15 13.69 35.91
N GLU A 348 -17.71 14.49 36.82
CA GLU A 348 -17.56 15.96 36.79
C GLU A 348 -16.09 16.39 36.89
N ASN A 349 -15.29 15.74 37.74
CA ASN A 349 -13.85 16.03 37.86
C ASN A 349 -13.09 15.70 36.57
N PHE A 350 -13.43 14.59 35.90
CA PHE A 350 -12.85 14.21 34.63
C PHE A 350 -13.19 15.21 33.52
N LEU A 351 -14.47 15.57 33.38
CA LEU A 351 -14.92 16.56 32.38
C LEU A 351 -14.38 17.96 32.68
N ALA A 352 -14.26 18.35 33.95
CA ALA A 352 -13.64 19.60 34.34
C ALA A 352 -12.16 19.66 33.94
N LYS A 353 -11.43 18.54 34.03
CA LYS A 353 -10.05 18.47 33.52
C LYS A 353 -10.02 18.68 32.01
N LEU A 354 -10.85 17.97 31.25
CA LEU A 354 -10.94 18.12 29.79
C LEU A 354 -11.34 19.54 29.37
N TRP A 355 -12.23 20.19 30.10
CA TRP A 355 -12.58 21.59 29.86
C TRP A 355 -11.40 22.53 30.08
N ARG A 356 -10.64 22.38 31.18
CA ARG A 356 -9.43 23.17 31.43
C ARG A 356 -8.35 22.93 30.38
N ASP A 357 -8.27 21.72 29.84
CA ASP A 357 -7.35 21.34 28.74
C ASP A 357 -7.84 21.86 27.37
N GLY A 358 -9.01 22.51 27.31
CA GLY A 358 -9.57 23.11 26.09
C GLY A 358 -10.28 22.12 25.16
N ALA A 359 -10.64 20.93 25.64
CA ALA A 359 -11.40 19.95 24.87
C ALA A 359 -12.88 20.28 24.74
N LEU A 360 -13.43 20.97 25.76
CA LEU A 360 -14.83 21.36 25.85
C LEU A 360 -14.98 22.88 25.71
N ALA A 361 -16.02 23.31 25.01
CA ALA A 361 -16.33 24.71 24.76
C ALA A 361 -17.30 25.25 25.82
N GLY A 362 -16.96 26.37 26.45
CA GLY A 362 -17.81 27.05 27.41
C GLY A 362 -17.00 28.05 28.22
N ALA A 363 -17.59 29.20 28.55
CA ALA A 363 -16.90 30.22 29.34
C ALA A 363 -16.75 29.79 30.81
N LYS A 364 -17.67 28.95 31.29
CA LYS A 364 -17.66 28.29 32.59
C LYS A 364 -18.02 26.80 32.43
N ALA A 365 -17.71 26.00 33.44
CA ALA A 365 -17.92 24.55 33.42
C ALA A 365 -19.39 24.17 33.10
N GLU A 366 -20.36 24.89 33.65
CA GLU A 366 -21.80 24.67 33.43
C GLU A 366 -22.25 24.90 31.98
N ASP A 367 -21.53 25.73 31.22
CA ASP A 367 -21.79 25.92 29.79
C ASP A 367 -21.18 24.79 28.96
N ALA A 368 -20.13 24.13 29.50
CA ALA A 368 -19.33 23.15 28.80
C ALA A 368 -19.81 21.71 28.99
N PHE A 369 -20.31 21.37 30.19
CA PHE A 369 -20.84 20.04 30.47
C PHE A 369 -21.81 20.02 31.64
N PHE A 370 -22.58 18.93 31.73
CA PHE A 370 -23.38 18.60 32.91
C PHE A 370 -23.36 17.10 33.18
N VAL A 371 -23.53 16.73 34.45
CA VAL A 371 -23.74 15.34 34.89
C VAL A 371 -24.95 15.33 35.82
N LYS A 372 -25.97 14.53 35.49
CA LYS A 372 -27.16 14.36 36.32
C LYS A 372 -27.28 12.91 36.75
N VAL A 373 -27.62 12.70 38.02
CA VAL A 373 -27.93 11.40 38.59
C VAL A 373 -28.74 11.59 39.87
N GLY A 374 -29.88 10.92 39.98
CA GLY A 374 -30.65 10.88 41.21
C GLY A 374 -32.11 10.50 41.01
N LEU A 375 -32.76 10.11 42.11
CA LEU A 375 -34.21 9.84 42.17
C LEU A 375 -35.01 11.11 41.86
N GLY A 376 -35.92 11.02 40.90
CA GLY A 376 -36.70 12.17 40.41
C GLY A 376 -35.92 13.11 39.50
N GLN A 377 -34.65 12.83 39.20
CA GLN A 377 -33.84 13.57 38.23
C GLN A 377 -33.59 12.74 36.97
N THR A 378 -32.95 11.58 37.11
CA THR A 378 -32.65 10.65 36.00
C THR A 378 -33.22 9.25 36.24
N MET A 379 -33.62 8.94 37.47
CA MET A 379 -34.14 7.64 37.88
C MET A 379 -35.50 7.78 38.55
N THR A 380 -36.35 6.79 38.32
CA THR A 380 -37.60 6.58 39.03
C THR A 380 -37.39 5.60 40.20
N ALA A 381 -38.41 5.44 41.06
CA ALA A 381 -38.37 4.42 42.10
C ALA A 381 -38.31 2.99 41.51
N LEU A 382 -38.91 2.79 40.32
CA LEU A 382 -38.85 1.51 39.61
C LEU A 382 -37.43 1.20 39.13
N ASP A 383 -36.73 2.19 38.55
CA ASP A 383 -35.33 2.01 38.14
C ASP A 383 -34.46 1.53 39.32
N ILE A 384 -34.64 2.11 40.51
CA ILE A 384 -33.89 1.71 41.70
C ILE A 384 -34.23 0.27 42.12
N LEU A 385 -35.52 -0.10 42.11
CA LEU A 385 -35.97 -1.46 42.43
C LEU A 385 -35.45 -2.51 41.44
N GLU A 386 -35.30 -2.12 40.17
CA GLU A 386 -34.73 -2.96 39.10
C GLU A 386 -33.18 -2.94 39.09
N GLY A 387 -32.55 -2.19 40.00
CA GLY A 387 -31.09 -2.09 40.09
C GLY A 387 -30.44 -1.24 38.99
N ILE A 388 -31.22 -0.42 38.29
CA ILE A 388 -30.77 0.47 37.22
C ILE A 388 -30.27 1.79 37.82
N MET A 389 -29.08 2.22 37.38
CA MET A 389 -28.51 3.52 37.71
C MET A 389 -28.33 4.37 36.45
N ASN A 390 -29.26 5.28 36.18
CA ASN A 390 -29.22 6.14 34.99
C ASN A 390 -28.43 7.42 35.25
N ILE A 391 -27.38 7.64 34.48
CA ILE A 391 -26.54 8.84 34.53
C ILE A 391 -26.63 9.56 33.18
N GLU A 392 -27.06 10.82 33.21
CA GLU A 392 -27.17 11.66 32.02
C GLU A 392 -25.96 12.60 31.96
N ILE A 393 -25.21 12.54 30.86
CA ILE A 393 -23.98 13.33 30.66
C ILE A 393 -24.13 14.12 29.37
N GLY A 394 -23.98 15.44 29.46
CA GLY A 394 -23.90 16.33 28.30
C GLY A 394 -22.55 17.03 28.24
N MET A 395 -21.99 17.21 27.05
CA MET A 395 -20.72 17.91 26.83
C MET A 395 -20.75 18.73 25.53
N ALA A 396 -20.10 19.88 25.52
CA ALA A 396 -19.98 20.75 24.36
C ALA A 396 -18.58 20.59 23.74
N ALA A 397 -18.42 19.71 22.76
CA ALA A 397 -17.12 19.50 22.10
C ALA A 397 -16.69 20.73 21.26
N VAL A 398 -15.39 21.04 21.30
CA VAL A 398 -14.81 22.08 20.43
C VAL A 398 -14.83 21.63 18.96
N ARG A 399 -15.31 22.50 18.08
CA ARG A 399 -15.36 22.27 16.62
C ARG A 399 -14.18 22.95 15.92
N PRO A 400 -13.57 22.34 14.89
CA PRO A 400 -12.50 22.96 14.14
C PRO A 400 -13.01 24.13 13.27
N ALA A 401 -12.20 25.17 13.11
CA ALA A 401 -12.44 26.22 12.12
C ALA A 401 -12.04 25.69 10.73
N GLU A 402 -13.03 25.32 9.92
CA GLU A 402 -12.81 24.76 8.57
C GLU A 402 -12.66 25.85 7.49
N PHE A 403 -13.38 26.97 7.62
CA PHE A 403 -13.35 28.08 6.66
C PHE A 403 -12.99 29.38 7.38
N ILE A 404 -12.09 30.17 6.78
CA ILE A 404 -11.75 31.52 7.22
C ILE A 404 -12.16 32.48 6.10
N ILE A 405 -13.16 33.31 6.37
CA ILE A 405 -13.66 34.32 5.42
C ILE A 405 -13.04 35.67 5.77
N LEU A 406 -12.12 36.14 4.94
CA LEU A 406 -11.53 37.48 5.07
C LEU A 406 -12.35 38.48 4.24
N LYS A 407 -12.94 39.48 4.90
CA LYS A 407 -13.67 40.56 4.24
C LYS A 407 -12.79 41.80 4.23
N PHE A 408 -12.42 42.25 3.03
CA PHE A 408 -11.67 43.50 2.84
C PHE A 408 -12.63 44.62 2.45
N SER A 409 -12.48 45.78 3.08
CA SER A 409 -13.12 47.02 2.64
C SER A 409 -12.06 48.09 2.44
N HIS A 410 -12.23 48.89 1.40
CA HIS A 410 -11.42 50.08 1.20
C HIS A 410 -11.92 51.17 2.14
N LYS A 411 -11.12 51.53 3.13
CA LYS A 411 -11.39 52.67 4.01
C LYS A 411 -10.78 53.92 3.39
N LEU A 412 -11.63 54.92 3.12
CA LEU A 412 -11.14 56.23 2.67
C LEU A 412 -10.31 56.87 3.79
N GLN A 413 -9.25 57.58 3.40
CA GLN A 413 -8.39 58.30 4.34
C GLN A 413 -9.23 59.36 5.07
N GLU A 414 -9.28 59.28 6.40
CA GLU A 414 -10.07 60.17 7.27
C GLU A 414 -9.26 61.38 7.79
N SER A 415 -7.98 61.49 7.41
CA SER A 415 -7.11 62.64 7.66
C SER A 415 -5.91 62.64 6.73
#